data_AF-A0AAV6B587-F1
#
_entry.id   AF-A0AAV6B587-F1
#
_cell.length_a   1.000
_cell.length_b   1.000
_cell.length_c   1.000
_cell.angle_alpha   90.00
_cell.angle_beta   90.00
_cell.angle_gamma   90.00
#
_symmetry.space_group_name_H-M   'P 1'
#
loop_
_entity.id
_entity.type
_entity.pdbx_description
1 polymer ?
#
loop_
_entity_poly.entity_id
_entity_poly.type
_entity_poly.pdbx_seq_one_letter_code
_entity_poly.pdbx_strand_id
1 'polypeptide(L)'
;VQSITTLSSNQFYHVAMTCNSGTLKLYVNGTVENQTVPTFSQCCDAGIGSPLLTFGSQNNTNELFRGIIDEVRIYDRVLSDIEIAQLAVPATPPRITQRPVSQTVGLGTNATLQVAAEGTVPLTYQWFRDNVPVTNSATIASVTASSLTISNAQAQDTGAYFVIVTNAGGSVTSLVAVLTVYDSDTDDDGLPNSWETAFGRNPNNPLDAAENPPGDQLTYLQKYLLGLNPATLDADNDGLTDYADFFIYGTNPLAADTDGDGIPDAWEIANGLNPRANDAHDDLDLDRVSNIQEYQYSIAHTNEPALDPRNPFSRSGVSDYEVFTGGHRATQFYYDRTDRLIGADYNRGSNGFAIAYVYDGNGNMLRQKNLARDANHNGLPDIWEFLHGLTNNASTFADSDGDLTGRIIRNGRRGQIRAMPQVSRDCWAIREPTLPH
;
A
#
# COMPACT_ATOMS: atom_id res chain seq x y z
N VAL A 1 -11.79 -71.23 -20.73
CA VAL A 1 -10.46 -71.27 -21.40
C VAL A 1 -9.40 -71.35 -20.30
N GLN A 2 -8.38 -72.18 -20.46
CA GLN A 2 -7.26 -72.29 -19.51
C GLN A 2 -5.98 -71.76 -20.16
N SER A 3 -5.12 -71.16 -19.35
CA SER A 3 -3.77 -70.76 -19.75
C SER A 3 -2.95 -72.00 -20.10
N ILE A 4 -2.12 -71.91 -21.14
CA ILE A 4 -1.17 -72.98 -21.54
C ILE A 4 0.26 -72.66 -21.07
N THR A 5 0.50 -71.44 -20.60
CA THR A 5 1.77 -70.97 -20.04
C THR A 5 1.81 -71.25 -18.56
N THR A 6 2.91 -71.83 -18.08
CA THR A 6 3.14 -71.91 -16.63
C THR A 6 3.54 -70.53 -16.11
N LEU A 7 2.72 -69.96 -15.23
CA LEU A 7 3.02 -68.70 -14.55
C LEU A 7 3.97 -68.95 -13.37
N SER A 8 4.96 -68.07 -13.20
CA SER A 8 5.88 -68.11 -12.07
C SER A 8 5.31 -67.33 -10.87
N SER A 9 5.63 -67.76 -9.65
CA SER A 9 5.26 -67.02 -8.45
C SER A 9 6.05 -65.70 -8.33
N ASN A 10 5.49 -64.72 -7.61
CA ASN A 10 6.09 -63.40 -7.34
C ASN A 10 6.35 -62.54 -8.59
N GLN A 11 5.54 -62.69 -9.64
CA GLN A 11 5.54 -61.81 -10.81
C GLN A 11 4.14 -61.29 -11.09
N PHE A 12 4.04 -60.05 -11.56
CA PHE A 12 2.80 -59.52 -12.12
C PHE A 12 2.61 -60.02 -13.54
N TYR A 13 1.37 -60.39 -13.86
CA TYR A 13 0.95 -60.75 -15.21
C TYR A 13 -0.25 -59.90 -15.59
N HIS A 14 -0.23 -59.33 -16.79
CA HIS A 14 -1.45 -58.77 -17.36
C HIS A 14 -2.28 -59.90 -17.95
N VAL A 15 -3.41 -60.21 -17.32
CA VAL A 15 -4.34 -61.25 -17.77
C VAL A 15 -5.60 -60.58 -18.26
N ALA A 16 -5.98 -60.86 -19.50
CA ALA A 16 -7.21 -60.33 -20.09
C ALA A 16 -8.01 -61.42 -20.77
N MET A 17 -9.32 -61.22 -20.86
CA MET A 17 -10.22 -62.12 -21.56
C MET A 17 -11.21 -61.31 -22.38
N THR A 18 -11.39 -61.69 -23.65
CA THR A 18 -12.38 -61.08 -24.54
C THR A 18 -13.39 -62.13 -24.97
N CYS A 19 -14.67 -61.77 -25.00
CA CYS A 19 -15.73 -62.60 -25.57
C CYS A 19 -16.30 -61.90 -26.81
N ASN A 20 -16.19 -62.53 -27.98
CA ASN A 20 -16.77 -62.00 -29.22
C ASN A 20 -17.49 -63.10 -29.99
N SER A 21 -18.77 -62.90 -30.29
CA SER A 21 -19.58 -63.85 -31.08
C SER A 21 -19.45 -65.30 -30.61
N GLY A 22 -19.43 -65.51 -29.28
CA GLY A 22 -19.27 -66.84 -28.67
C GLY A 22 -17.84 -67.39 -28.64
N THR A 23 -16.82 -66.64 -29.06
CA THR A 23 -15.41 -67.05 -28.88
C THR A 23 -14.81 -66.33 -27.68
N LEU A 24 -14.26 -67.10 -26.73
CA LEU A 24 -13.45 -66.59 -25.63
C LEU A 24 -11.97 -66.67 -26.00
N LYS A 25 -11.28 -65.53 -26.01
CA LYS A 25 -9.82 -65.46 -26.07
C LYS A 25 -9.24 -65.08 -24.71
N LEU A 26 -8.22 -65.81 -24.28
CA LEU A 26 -7.40 -65.52 -23.10
C LEU A 26 -6.09 -64.91 -23.56
N TYR A 27 -5.66 -63.86 -22.88
CA TYR A 27 -4.41 -63.18 -23.12
C TYR A 27 -3.57 -63.17 -21.87
N VAL A 28 -2.26 -63.39 -22.03
CA VAL A 28 -1.25 -63.19 -20.99
C VAL A 28 -0.19 -62.25 -21.54
N ASN A 29 0.11 -61.20 -20.78
CA ASN A 29 1.05 -60.13 -21.13
C ASN A 29 0.79 -59.56 -22.54
N GLY A 30 -0.51 -59.41 -22.88
CA GLY A 30 -0.93 -58.77 -24.12
C GLY A 30 -0.96 -59.69 -25.34
N THR A 31 -0.54 -60.94 -25.20
CA THR A 31 -0.51 -61.92 -26.30
C THR A 31 -1.64 -62.93 -26.17
N VAL A 32 -2.26 -63.33 -27.29
CA VAL A 32 -3.27 -64.40 -27.29
C VAL A 32 -2.59 -65.70 -26.89
N GLU A 33 -3.04 -66.27 -25.80
CA GLU A 33 -2.47 -67.49 -25.25
C GLU A 33 -3.31 -68.72 -25.63
N ASN A 34 -4.64 -68.59 -25.52
CA ASN A 34 -5.56 -69.67 -25.83
C ASN A 34 -6.92 -69.11 -26.22
N GLN A 35 -7.68 -69.86 -27.02
CA GLN A 35 -9.02 -69.49 -27.42
C GLN A 35 -9.94 -70.71 -27.48
N THR A 36 -11.20 -70.53 -27.12
CA THR A 36 -12.20 -71.59 -27.16
C THR A 36 -13.55 -71.04 -27.58
N VAL A 37 -14.33 -71.87 -28.28
CA VAL A 37 -15.77 -71.67 -28.43
C VAL A 37 -16.43 -72.49 -27.33
N PRO A 38 -16.98 -71.88 -26.27
CA PRO A 38 -17.66 -72.62 -25.23
C PRO A 38 -18.95 -73.24 -25.76
N THR A 39 -19.30 -74.42 -25.25
CA THR A 39 -20.49 -75.18 -25.66
C THR A 39 -21.76 -74.80 -24.87
N PHE A 40 -21.65 -73.87 -23.92
CA PHE A 40 -22.80 -73.34 -23.17
C PHE A 40 -23.44 -72.17 -23.91
N SER A 41 -24.79 -72.12 -23.96
CA SER A 41 -25.55 -71.22 -24.85
C SER A 41 -25.51 -69.73 -24.45
N GLN A 42 -24.89 -69.39 -23.33
CA GLN A 42 -24.74 -68.02 -22.85
C GLN A 42 -23.29 -67.80 -22.48
N CYS A 43 -22.47 -67.46 -23.46
CA CYS A 43 -21.35 -66.62 -23.14
C CYS A 43 -21.96 -65.24 -22.83
N CYS A 44 -21.75 -64.74 -21.61
CA CYS A 44 -22.06 -63.38 -21.17
C CYS A 44 -23.53 -62.90 -21.15
N ASP A 45 -24.46 -63.67 -20.54
CA ASP A 45 -25.59 -63.01 -19.85
C ASP A 45 -25.11 -62.55 -18.47
N ALA A 46 -24.56 -61.34 -18.40
CA ALA A 46 -24.50 -60.59 -17.14
C ALA A 46 -25.92 -60.07 -16.82
N GLY A 47 -26.88 -61.00 -16.69
CA GLY A 47 -28.22 -60.67 -16.24
C GLY A 47 -28.14 -60.06 -14.85
N ILE A 48 -28.92 -59.00 -14.61
CA ILE A 48 -29.11 -58.44 -13.28
C ILE A 48 -29.79 -59.53 -12.44
N GLY A 49 -28.99 -60.31 -11.73
CA GLY A 49 -29.41 -61.50 -10.98
C GLY A 49 -28.53 -62.70 -11.33
N SER A 50 -27.63 -63.03 -10.41
CA SER A 50 -26.82 -64.27 -10.30
C SER A 50 -26.41 -65.00 -11.60
N PRO A 51 -25.10 -65.21 -11.83
CA PRO A 51 -24.00 -65.01 -10.89
C PRO A 51 -23.38 -63.60 -10.94
N LEU A 52 -22.94 -63.12 -9.77
CA LEU A 52 -21.98 -62.03 -9.65
C LEU A 52 -20.71 -62.38 -10.44
N LEU A 53 -20.20 -61.43 -11.22
CA LEU A 53 -18.86 -61.55 -11.79
C LEU A 53 -17.86 -61.72 -10.64
N THR A 54 -17.29 -62.91 -10.53
CA THR A 54 -16.41 -63.27 -9.42
C THR A 54 -14.99 -63.39 -9.95
N PHE A 55 -14.05 -62.66 -9.34
CA PHE A 55 -12.62 -62.76 -9.65
C PHE A 55 -11.92 -63.55 -8.55
N GLY A 56 -10.98 -64.41 -8.93
CA GLY A 56 -10.13 -65.11 -7.96
C GLY A 56 -10.82 -66.22 -7.16
N SER A 57 -11.87 -66.85 -7.67
CA SER A 57 -12.46 -68.07 -7.09
C SER A 57 -12.94 -69.01 -8.19
N GLN A 58 -12.80 -70.32 -7.97
CA GLN A 58 -13.39 -71.34 -8.83
C GLN A 58 -14.72 -71.84 -8.23
N ASN A 59 -15.83 -71.60 -8.94
CA ASN A 59 -17.14 -72.25 -8.72
C ASN A 59 -17.59 -72.33 -7.25
N ASN A 60 -17.61 -71.21 -6.53
CA ASN A 60 -18.15 -71.12 -5.16
C ASN A 60 -17.58 -72.15 -4.18
N THR A 61 -16.39 -72.67 -4.49
CA THR A 61 -15.55 -73.45 -3.59
C THR A 61 -14.68 -72.49 -2.78
N ASN A 62 -14.24 -72.88 -1.58
CA ASN A 62 -13.32 -72.08 -0.75
C ASN A 62 -11.89 -71.96 -1.34
N GLU A 63 -11.72 -72.22 -2.64
CA GLU A 63 -10.49 -72.06 -3.40
C GLU A 63 -10.39 -70.63 -3.92
N LEU A 64 -9.72 -69.78 -3.13
CA LEU A 64 -9.49 -68.38 -3.41
C LEU A 64 -8.09 -68.17 -4.00
N PHE A 65 -7.98 -67.24 -4.95
CA PHE A 65 -6.71 -66.77 -5.47
C PHE A 65 -5.89 -66.16 -4.33
N ARG A 66 -4.69 -66.73 -4.09
CA ARG A 66 -3.79 -66.32 -3.02
C ARG A 66 -2.69 -65.41 -3.57
N GLY A 67 -3.10 -64.27 -4.10
CA GLY A 67 -2.21 -63.26 -4.66
C GLY A 67 -2.81 -61.86 -4.57
N ILE A 68 -2.07 -60.88 -5.07
CA ILE A 68 -2.54 -59.51 -5.22
C ILE A 68 -3.16 -59.34 -6.61
N ILE A 69 -4.27 -58.61 -6.67
CA ILE A 69 -4.91 -58.18 -7.91
C ILE A 69 -4.86 -56.66 -7.90
N ASP A 70 -4.42 -56.07 -9.00
CA ASP A 70 -4.36 -54.63 -9.19
C ASP A 70 -4.93 -54.26 -10.57
N GLU A 71 -5.35 -53.01 -10.73
CA GLU A 71 -5.85 -52.41 -11.97
C GLU A 71 -6.96 -53.21 -12.70
N VAL A 72 -7.98 -53.69 -11.99
CA VAL A 72 -9.11 -54.40 -12.61
C VAL A 72 -9.92 -53.44 -13.49
N ARG A 73 -10.02 -53.76 -14.79
CA ARG A 73 -10.82 -53.03 -15.78
C ARG A 73 -11.85 -53.94 -16.44
N ILE A 74 -13.06 -53.43 -16.64
CA ILE A 74 -14.15 -54.10 -17.36
C ILE A 74 -14.61 -53.15 -18.46
N TYR A 75 -14.76 -53.68 -19.68
CA TYR A 75 -15.18 -52.92 -20.85
C TYR A 75 -16.55 -53.40 -21.33
N ASP A 76 -17.38 -52.48 -21.78
CA ASP A 76 -18.70 -52.72 -22.37
C ASP A 76 -18.63 -53.10 -23.86
N ARG A 77 -17.42 -53.16 -24.42
CA ARG A 77 -17.13 -53.59 -25.78
C ARG A 77 -15.99 -54.60 -25.82
N VAL A 78 -15.94 -55.34 -26.92
CA VAL A 78 -14.80 -56.21 -27.22
C VAL A 78 -13.59 -55.35 -27.58
N LEU A 79 -12.49 -55.52 -26.85
CA LEU A 79 -11.19 -54.97 -27.22
C LEU A 79 -10.53 -55.86 -28.28
N SER A 80 -9.87 -55.23 -29.24
CA SER A 80 -9.04 -55.89 -30.26
C SER A 80 -7.73 -56.41 -29.67
N ASP A 81 -7.09 -57.35 -30.37
CA ASP A 81 -5.81 -57.94 -29.96
C ASP A 81 -4.73 -56.85 -29.75
N ILE A 82 -4.74 -55.76 -30.53
CA ILE A 82 -3.80 -54.63 -30.38
C ILE A 82 -4.09 -53.78 -29.13
N GLU A 83 -5.36 -53.54 -28.80
CA GLU A 83 -5.74 -52.78 -27.60
C GLU A 83 -5.36 -53.57 -26.33
N ILE A 84 -5.54 -54.90 -26.33
CA ILE A 84 -5.12 -55.76 -25.23
C ILE A 84 -3.58 -55.78 -25.09
N ALA A 85 -2.85 -55.81 -26.21
CA ALA A 85 -1.39 -55.74 -26.18
C ALA A 85 -0.89 -54.41 -25.58
N GLN A 86 -1.55 -53.29 -25.88
CA GLN A 86 -1.21 -51.97 -25.33
C GLN A 86 -1.44 -51.88 -23.82
N LEU A 87 -2.48 -52.53 -23.29
CA LEU A 87 -2.76 -52.56 -21.85
C LEU A 87 -1.71 -53.35 -21.04
N ALA A 88 -0.97 -54.26 -21.69
CA ALA A 88 0.05 -55.08 -21.03
C ALA A 88 1.40 -54.38 -20.88
N VAL A 89 1.62 -53.27 -21.59
CA VAL A 89 2.86 -52.49 -21.50
C VAL A 89 2.71 -51.45 -20.39
N PRO A 90 3.60 -51.43 -19.38
CA PRO A 90 3.56 -50.38 -18.36
C PRO A 90 3.60 -48.99 -19.00
N ALA A 91 2.69 -48.11 -18.57
CA ALA A 91 2.65 -46.76 -19.09
C ALA A 91 3.96 -46.03 -18.78
N THR A 92 4.61 -45.48 -19.81
CA THR A 92 5.80 -44.65 -19.65
C THR A 92 5.35 -43.28 -19.15
N PRO A 93 5.82 -42.81 -17.97
CA PRO A 93 5.45 -41.51 -17.44
C PRO A 93 5.83 -40.38 -18.41
N PRO A 94 5.14 -39.22 -18.36
CA PRO A 94 5.43 -38.14 -19.29
C PRO A 94 6.82 -37.55 -19.01
N ARG A 95 7.52 -37.16 -20.07
CA ARG A 95 8.80 -36.45 -20.01
C ARG A 95 8.76 -35.24 -20.93
N ILE A 96 9.12 -34.07 -20.39
CA ILE A 96 9.23 -32.84 -21.16
C ILE A 96 10.46 -32.89 -22.07
N THR A 97 10.25 -32.72 -23.38
CA THR A 97 11.31 -32.63 -24.40
C THR A 97 11.58 -31.19 -24.83
N GLN A 98 10.55 -30.33 -24.78
CA GLN A 98 10.67 -28.89 -24.97
C GLN A 98 9.91 -28.16 -23.86
N ARG A 99 10.61 -27.26 -23.18
CA ARG A 99 10.05 -26.47 -22.08
C ARG A 99 9.38 -25.19 -22.61
N PRO A 100 8.40 -24.63 -21.88
CA PRO A 100 7.93 -23.26 -22.09
C PRO A 100 9.09 -22.26 -21.96
N VAL A 101 9.04 -21.20 -22.78
CA VAL A 101 10.06 -20.14 -22.82
C VAL A 101 9.42 -18.83 -22.36
N SER A 102 10.14 -18.08 -21.51
CA SER A 102 9.70 -16.75 -21.08
C SER A 102 9.53 -15.80 -22.27
N GLN A 103 8.54 -14.93 -22.21
CA GLN A 103 8.23 -13.97 -23.26
C GLN A 103 7.93 -12.60 -22.67
N THR A 104 8.31 -11.57 -23.42
CA THR A 104 7.94 -10.19 -23.16
C THR A 104 7.14 -9.70 -24.36
N VAL A 105 5.91 -9.25 -24.14
CA VAL A 105 4.97 -8.86 -25.20
C VAL A 105 4.33 -7.51 -24.87
N GLY A 106 3.98 -6.75 -25.90
CA GLY A 106 3.27 -5.48 -25.73
C GLY A 106 1.80 -5.70 -25.32
N LEU A 107 1.23 -4.77 -24.56
CA LEU A 107 -0.18 -4.75 -24.19
C LEU A 107 -1.05 -4.81 -25.46
N GLY A 108 -2.08 -5.64 -25.43
CA GLY A 108 -3.02 -5.87 -26.54
C GLY A 108 -2.51 -6.80 -27.64
N THR A 109 -1.26 -7.27 -27.58
CA THR A 109 -0.73 -8.25 -28.53
C THR A 109 -1.06 -9.70 -28.11
N ASN A 110 -0.77 -10.68 -28.98
CA ASN A 110 -0.98 -12.10 -28.67
C ASN A 110 0.30 -12.74 -28.13
N ALA A 111 0.18 -13.54 -27.08
CA ALA A 111 1.25 -14.39 -26.53
C ALA A 111 0.90 -15.88 -26.68
N THR A 112 1.91 -16.73 -26.81
CA THR A 112 1.70 -18.19 -26.85
C THR A 112 2.82 -18.91 -26.13
N LEU A 113 2.46 -19.70 -25.11
CA LEU A 113 3.39 -20.56 -24.37
C LEU A 113 3.22 -22.01 -24.81
N GLN A 114 4.32 -22.69 -25.11
CA GLN A 114 4.31 -24.04 -25.68
C GLN A 114 5.15 -25.01 -24.86
N VAL A 115 4.71 -26.26 -24.81
CA VAL A 115 5.43 -27.39 -24.23
C VAL A 115 5.41 -28.56 -25.20
N ALA A 116 6.50 -29.33 -25.26
CA ALA A 116 6.48 -30.65 -25.90
C ALA A 116 6.80 -31.72 -24.86
N ALA A 117 6.03 -32.80 -24.86
CA ALA A 117 6.17 -33.92 -23.95
C ALA A 117 5.99 -35.24 -24.71
N GLU A 118 6.70 -36.26 -24.23
CA GLU A 118 6.59 -37.64 -24.71
C GLU A 118 6.16 -38.55 -23.56
N GLY A 119 5.53 -39.67 -23.87
CA GLY A 119 5.05 -40.65 -22.90
C GLY A 119 3.96 -41.52 -23.52
N THR A 120 3.42 -42.47 -22.76
CA THR A 120 2.26 -43.23 -23.21
C THR A 120 1.06 -42.31 -23.41
N VAL A 121 0.44 -42.34 -24.58
CA VAL A 121 -0.76 -41.54 -24.91
C VAL A 121 -2.03 -42.16 -24.29
N PRO A 122 -3.07 -41.37 -23.96
CA PRO A 122 -3.18 -39.91 -24.12
C PRO A 122 -2.41 -39.12 -23.04
N LEU A 123 -1.82 -38.00 -23.45
CA LEU A 123 -1.28 -36.99 -22.56
C LEU A 123 -2.35 -35.93 -22.29
N THR A 124 -2.56 -35.57 -21.03
CA THR A 124 -3.40 -34.44 -20.62
C THR A 124 -2.55 -33.32 -20.05
N TYR A 125 -2.98 -32.08 -20.22
CA TYR A 125 -2.24 -30.89 -19.80
C TYR A 125 -3.12 -30.04 -18.88
N GLN A 126 -2.48 -29.31 -17.97
CA GLN A 126 -3.11 -28.21 -17.22
C GLN A 126 -2.07 -27.11 -17.01
N TRP A 127 -2.34 -25.92 -17.54
CA TRP A 127 -1.52 -24.74 -17.31
C TRP A 127 -1.85 -24.07 -15.98
N PHE A 128 -0.83 -23.48 -15.35
CA PHE A 128 -0.90 -22.74 -14.11
C PHE A 128 -0.22 -21.38 -14.29
N ARG A 129 -0.76 -20.35 -13.63
CA ARG A 129 -0.16 -19.02 -13.47
C ARG A 129 -0.07 -18.74 -11.98
N ASP A 130 1.14 -18.46 -11.48
CA ASP A 130 1.39 -18.13 -10.08
C ASP A 130 0.77 -19.14 -9.10
N ASN A 131 0.89 -20.43 -9.44
CA ASN A 131 0.34 -21.59 -8.73
C ASN A 131 -1.18 -21.73 -8.76
N VAL A 132 -1.90 -20.91 -9.53
CA VAL A 132 -3.35 -21.02 -9.74
C VAL A 132 -3.61 -21.67 -11.10
N PRO A 133 -4.50 -22.68 -11.20
CA PRO A 133 -4.88 -23.26 -12.49
C PRO A 133 -5.46 -22.19 -13.42
N VAL A 134 -4.96 -22.11 -14.64
CA VAL A 134 -5.49 -21.20 -15.66
C VAL A 134 -6.76 -21.81 -16.24
N THR A 135 -7.82 -21.01 -16.34
CA THR A 135 -9.09 -21.38 -16.97
C THR A 135 -9.25 -20.65 -18.30
N ASN A 136 -9.97 -21.27 -19.26
CA ASN A 136 -10.34 -20.57 -20.49
C ASN A 136 -11.19 -19.33 -20.18
N SER A 137 -10.98 -18.27 -20.93
CA SER A 137 -11.72 -17.01 -20.88
C SER A 137 -11.93 -16.47 -22.30
N ALA A 138 -12.43 -15.25 -22.44
CA ALA A 138 -12.53 -14.61 -23.76
C ALA A 138 -11.14 -14.36 -24.41
N THR A 139 -10.09 -14.20 -23.61
CA THR A 139 -8.73 -13.88 -24.05
C THR A 139 -7.75 -15.04 -23.85
N ILE A 140 -8.10 -16.04 -23.04
CA ILE A 140 -7.22 -17.19 -22.75
C ILE A 140 -7.86 -18.46 -23.29
N ALA A 141 -7.12 -19.20 -24.11
CA ALA A 141 -7.59 -20.42 -24.74
C ALA A 141 -6.57 -21.57 -24.64
N SER A 142 -7.06 -22.80 -24.79
CA SER A 142 -6.25 -24.02 -24.88
C SER A 142 -5.49 -24.37 -23.60
N VAL A 143 -6.06 -24.06 -22.43
CA VAL A 143 -5.43 -24.30 -21.10
C VAL A 143 -5.19 -25.78 -20.75
N THR A 144 -5.74 -26.72 -21.53
CA THR A 144 -5.52 -28.17 -21.41
C THR A 144 -4.81 -28.79 -22.61
N ALA A 145 -4.15 -27.98 -23.43
CA ALA A 145 -3.35 -28.41 -24.58
C ALA A 145 -1.85 -28.16 -24.37
N SER A 146 -1.04 -28.64 -25.31
CA SER A 146 0.41 -28.40 -25.36
C SER A 146 0.79 -26.94 -25.68
N SER A 147 -0.19 -26.10 -26.04
CA SER A 147 -0.01 -24.69 -26.35
C SER A 147 -1.10 -23.87 -25.66
N LEU A 148 -0.71 -22.93 -24.80
CA LEU A 148 -1.58 -21.93 -24.19
C LEU A 148 -1.54 -20.66 -25.03
N THR A 149 -2.71 -20.13 -25.39
CA THR A 149 -2.81 -18.87 -26.15
C THR A 149 -3.47 -17.80 -25.31
N ILE A 150 -2.86 -16.60 -25.30
CA ILE A 150 -3.38 -15.39 -24.66
C ILE A 150 -3.51 -14.35 -25.78
N SER A 151 -4.74 -13.99 -26.15
CA SER A 151 -5.03 -12.92 -27.10
C SER A 151 -5.31 -11.61 -26.38
N ASN A 152 -4.97 -10.48 -27.01
CA ASN A 152 -5.16 -9.16 -26.41
C ASN A 152 -4.58 -9.07 -24.98
N ALA A 153 -3.32 -9.48 -24.82
CA ALA A 153 -2.66 -9.62 -23.52
C ALA A 153 -2.77 -8.34 -22.68
N GLN A 154 -3.15 -8.47 -21.42
CA GLN A 154 -3.29 -7.35 -20.49
C GLN A 154 -2.22 -7.41 -19.40
N ALA A 155 -2.01 -6.32 -18.67
CA ALA A 155 -1.02 -6.27 -17.58
C ALA A 155 -1.21 -7.41 -16.54
N GLN A 156 -2.47 -7.74 -16.25
CA GLN A 156 -2.89 -8.84 -15.36
C GLN A 156 -2.54 -10.26 -15.86
N ASP A 157 -2.11 -10.38 -17.12
CA ASP A 157 -1.63 -11.64 -17.69
C ASP A 157 -0.14 -11.87 -17.43
N THR A 158 0.58 -10.89 -16.91
CA THR A 158 1.94 -11.05 -16.42
C THR A 158 1.98 -12.06 -15.27
N GLY A 159 2.93 -12.99 -15.30
CA GLY A 159 3.09 -13.97 -14.24
C GLY A 159 4.02 -15.13 -14.56
N ALA A 160 4.23 -16.00 -13.58
CA ALA A 160 4.99 -17.23 -13.71
C ALA A 160 4.10 -18.39 -14.18
N TYR A 161 4.30 -18.83 -15.42
CA TYR A 161 3.54 -19.91 -16.03
C TYR A 161 4.29 -21.23 -16.01
N PHE A 162 3.58 -22.31 -15.72
CA PHE A 162 4.07 -23.68 -15.89
C PHE A 162 2.91 -24.61 -16.26
N VAL A 163 3.24 -25.83 -16.69
CA VAL A 163 2.25 -26.82 -17.10
C VAL A 163 2.54 -28.17 -16.44
N ILE A 164 1.49 -28.84 -16.01
CA ILE A 164 1.55 -30.22 -15.54
C ILE A 164 1.03 -31.11 -16.66
N VAL A 165 1.84 -32.08 -17.07
CA VAL A 165 1.49 -33.09 -18.08
C VAL A 165 1.28 -34.43 -17.38
N THR A 166 0.15 -35.08 -17.64
CA THR A 166 -0.26 -36.32 -16.95
C THR A 166 -0.64 -37.41 -17.95
N ASN A 167 -0.33 -38.66 -17.61
CA ASN A 167 -0.87 -39.85 -18.25
C ASN A 167 -1.04 -40.98 -17.22
N ALA A 168 -1.35 -42.19 -17.68
CA ALA A 168 -1.52 -43.36 -16.81
C ALA A 168 -0.23 -43.78 -16.04
N GLY A 169 0.95 -43.39 -16.52
CA GLY A 169 2.24 -43.69 -15.87
C GLY A 169 2.65 -42.66 -14.80
N GLY A 170 1.99 -41.51 -14.74
CA GLY A 170 2.25 -40.47 -13.75
C GLY A 170 2.15 -39.06 -14.32
N SER A 171 2.81 -38.11 -13.67
CA SER A 171 2.83 -36.70 -14.08
C SER A 171 4.23 -36.11 -14.04
N VAL A 172 4.43 -35.06 -14.83
CA VAL A 172 5.63 -34.23 -14.82
C VAL A 172 5.24 -32.76 -14.85
N THR A 173 5.93 -31.94 -14.06
CA THR A 173 5.77 -30.49 -14.05
C THR A 173 6.88 -29.85 -14.87
N SER A 174 6.54 -28.87 -15.72
CA SER A 174 7.53 -28.12 -16.49
C SER A 174 8.36 -27.18 -15.60
N LEU A 175 9.45 -26.65 -16.17
CA LEU A 175 10.05 -25.43 -15.63
C LEU A 175 9.10 -24.23 -15.85
N VAL A 176 9.33 -23.19 -15.07
CA VAL A 176 8.59 -21.92 -15.17
C VAL A 176 9.05 -21.12 -16.38
N ALA A 177 8.08 -20.57 -17.12
CA ALA A 177 8.27 -19.49 -18.08
C ALA A 177 7.58 -18.23 -17.55
N VAL A 178 8.26 -17.09 -17.58
CA VAL A 178 7.68 -15.81 -17.16
C VAL A 178 7.12 -15.11 -18.39
N LEU A 179 5.83 -14.76 -18.35
CA LEU A 179 5.23 -13.84 -19.30
C LEU A 179 5.25 -12.44 -18.69
N THR A 180 5.84 -11.48 -19.40
CA THR A 180 5.80 -10.06 -19.05
C THR A 180 5.00 -9.33 -20.12
N VAL A 181 3.93 -8.66 -19.72
CA VAL A 181 3.16 -7.77 -20.59
C VAL A 181 3.53 -6.34 -20.23
N TYR A 182 4.08 -5.60 -21.20
CA TYR A 182 4.48 -4.20 -21.02
C TYR A 182 3.65 -3.31 -21.93
N ASP A 183 3.41 -2.07 -21.52
CA ASP A 183 2.85 -1.08 -22.41
C ASP A 183 3.98 -0.49 -23.25
N SER A 184 3.88 -0.59 -24.57
CA SER A 184 4.91 -0.09 -25.47
C SER A 184 4.82 1.43 -25.58
N ASP A 185 5.96 2.07 -25.79
CA ASP A 185 6.08 3.45 -26.24
C ASP A 185 6.75 3.35 -27.62
N THR A 186 6.07 3.79 -28.67
CA THR A 186 6.49 3.54 -30.06
C THR A 186 7.38 4.65 -30.61
N ASP A 187 7.22 5.87 -30.13
CA ASP A 187 8.00 7.03 -30.55
C ASP A 187 9.00 7.52 -29.50
N ASP A 188 9.10 6.79 -28.39
CA ASP A 188 10.07 6.96 -27.29
C ASP A 188 9.97 8.36 -26.64
N ASP A 189 8.77 8.93 -26.57
CA ASP A 189 8.54 10.26 -25.97
C ASP A 189 8.20 10.21 -24.47
N GLY A 190 8.07 9.00 -23.91
CA GLY A 190 7.79 8.74 -22.51
C GLY A 190 6.31 8.49 -22.21
N LEU A 191 5.41 8.65 -23.19
CA LEU A 191 4.02 8.23 -23.07
C LEU A 191 3.82 6.81 -23.60
N PRO A 192 3.13 5.93 -22.85
CA PRO A 192 2.76 4.63 -23.38
C PRO A 192 1.66 4.72 -24.44
N ASN A 193 1.75 3.89 -25.48
CA ASN A 193 0.79 3.77 -26.57
C ASN A 193 -0.66 3.64 -26.07
N SER A 194 -0.90 2.88 -25.00
CA SER A 194 -2.26 2.68 -24.49
C SER A 194 -2.81 3.95 -23.84
N TRP A 195 -1.95 4.72 -23.17
CA TRP A 195 -2.31 6.00 -22.57
C TRP A 195 -2.62 7.02 -23.67
N GLU A 196 -1.76 7.12 -24.67
CA GLU A 196 -1.98 8.00 -25.81
C GLU A 196 -3.29 7.69 -26.53
N THR A 197 -3.54 6.41 -26.82
CA THR A 197 -4.78 5.98 -27.47
C THR A 197 -6.01 6.32 -26.61
N ALA A 198 -5.91 6.16 -25.28
CA ALA A 198 -7.00 6.47 -24.36
C ALA A 198 -7.35 7.96 -24.31
N PHE A 199 -6.36 8.84 -24.48
CA PHE A 199 -6.53 10.31 -24.47
C PHE A 199 -6.45 10.94 -25.87
N GLY A 200 -6.58 10.13 -26.93
CA GLY A 200 -6.61 10.58 -28.32
C GLY A 200 -5.34 11.32 -28.75
N ARG A 201 -4.18 10.95 -28.19
CA ARG A 201 -2.84 11.27 -28.71
C ARG A 201 -2.44 10.23 -29.75
N ASN A 202 -1.37 10.49 -30.49
CA ASN A 202 -0.94 9.63 -31.59
C ASN A 202 0.34 8.89 -31.20
N PRO A 203 0.29 7.54 -31.05
CA PRO A 203 1.44 6.69 -30.70
C PRO A 203 2.59 6.64 -31.70
N ASN A 204 2.75 7.60 -32.58
CA ASN A 204 3.87 7.69 -33.50
C ASN A 204 4.32 9.16 -33.66
N ASN A 205 3.86 10.06 -32.79
CA ASN A 205 4.15 11.47 -32.80
C ASN A 205 4.86 11.90 -31.50
N PRO A 206 6.22 11.92 -31.49
CA PRO A 206 7.00 12.15 -30.27
C PRO A 206 6.94 13.59 -29.73
N LEU A 207 6.11 14.44 -30.33
CA LEU A 207 5.94 15.83 -29.93
C LEU A 207 4.68 16.04 -29.10
N ASP A 208 3.70 15.13 -29.14
CA ASP A 208 2.45 15.35 -28.43
C ASP A 208 2.57 15.11 -26.92
N ALA A 209 3.54 14.34 -26.43
CA ALA A 209 3.91 14.31 -25.01
C ALA A 209 4.22 15.69 -24.42
N ALA A 210 4.83 16.57 -25.21
CA ALA A 210 5.19 17.94 -24.80
C ALA A 210 4.07 18.96 -25.04
N GLU A 211 2.94 18.56 -25.63
CA GLU A 211 1.78 19.44 -25.77
C GLU A 211 1.02 19.56 -24.44
N ASN A 212 0.30 20.66 -24.29
CA ASN A 212 -0.56 20.92 -23.13
C ASN A 212 -2.03 20.61 -23.48
N PRO A 213 -2.79 19.97 -22.58
CA PRO A 213 -4.25 19.95 -22.68
C PRO A 213 -4.83 21.37 -22.71
N PRO A 214 -5.99 21.60 -23.37
CA PRO A 214 -6.61 22.91 -23.43
C PRO A 214 -6.91 23.50 -22.04
N GLY A 215 -6.40 24.70 -21.78
CA GLY A 215 -6.60 25.40 -20.50
C GLY A 215 -5.65 24.95 -19.39
N ASP A 216 -4.76 24.00 -19.67
CA ASP A 216 -3.78 23.47 -18.72
C ASP A 216 -2.36 23.98 -19.00
N GLN A 217 -1.56 24.08 -17.95
CA GLN A 217 -0.15 24.47 -18.02
C GLN A 217 0.80 23.28 -17.86
N LEU A 218 0.29 22.10 -17.50
CA LEU A 218 1.00 20.83 -17.55
C LEU A 218 0.98 20.22 -18.95
N THR A 219 2.09 19.61 -19.34
CA THR A 219 2.19 18.79 -20.55
C THR A 219 1.51 17.42 -20.34
N TYR A 220 1.15 16.72 -21.42
CA TYR A 220 0.61 15.36 -21.34
C TYR A 220 1.57 14.40 -20.62
N LEU A 221 2.88 14.52 -20.88
CA LEU A 221 3.91 13.74 -20.17
C LEU A 221 3.92 14.02 -18.67
N GLN A 222 3.87 15.29 -18.26
CA GLN A 222 3.81 15.64 -16.84
C GLN A 222 2.56 15.09 -16.16
N LYS A 223 1.40 15.17 -16.82
CA LYS A 223 0.17 14.57 -16.28
C LYS A 223 0.27 13.06 -16.15
N TYR A 224 0.81 12.37 -17.16
CA TYR A 224 1.04 10.93 -17.07
C TYR A 224 1.95 10.56 -15.89
N LEU A 225 3.09 11.24 -15.73
CA LEU A 225 4.05 10.98 -14.66
C LEU A 225 3.48 11.27 -13.26
N LEU A 226 2.57 12.23 -13.14
CA LEU A 226 1.88 12.58 -11.91
C LEU A 226 0.62 11.73 -11.66
N GLY A 227 0.24 10.85 -12.59
CA GLY A 227 -0.98 10.05 -12.49
C GLY A 227 -2.27 10.86 -12.63
N LEU A 228 -2.19 12.04 -13.26
CA LEU A 228 -3.30 12.97 -13.44
C LEU A 228 -4.09 12.67 -14.71
N ASN A 229 -5.39 12.97 -14.67
CA ASN A 229 -6.25 12.88 -15.84
C ASN A 229 -6.09 14.13 -16.71
N PRO A 230 -5.64 14.04 -17.97
CA PRO A 230 -5.50 15.20 -18.85
C PRO A 230 -6.83 15.83 -19.28
N ALA A 231 -7.97 15.21 -18.98
CA ALA A 231 -9.29 15.80 -19.22
C ALA A 231 -9.77 16.72 -18.08
N THR A 232 -9.10 16.72 -16.92
CA THR A 232 -9.44 17.59 -15.77
C THR A 232 -8.33 18.61 -15.55
N LEU A 233 -8.68 19.80 -15.05
CA LEU A 233 -7.70 20.84 -14.67
C LEU A 233 -7.37 20.81 -13.17
N ASP A 234 -8.23 20.17 -12.38
CA ASP A 234 -8.23 20.10 -10.92
C ASP A 234 -8.65 18.66 -10.59
N ALA A 235 -7.69 17.83 -10.20
CA ALA A 235 -7.88 16.38 -10.09
C ALA A 235 -8.54 15.95 -8.77
N ASP A 236 -8.35 16.68 -7.67
CA ASP A 236 -8.97 16.40 -6.37
C ASP A 236 -10.18 17.31 -6.05
N ASN A 237 -10.46 18.30 -6.89
CA ASN A 237 -11.59 19.22 -6.83
C ASN A 237 -11.61 20.11 -5.58
N ASP A 238 -10.44 20.52 -5.09
CA ASP A 238 -10.31 21.43 -3.95
C ASP A 238 -10.40 22.92 -4.35
N GLY A 239 -10.25 23.21 -5.65
CA GLY A 239 -10.26 24.55 -6.21
C GLY A 239 -8.89 25.06 -6.69
N LEU A 240 -7.82 24.31 -6.50
CA LEU A 240 -6.51 24.51 -7.12
C LEU A 240 -6.43 23.71 -8.42
N THR A 241 -5.78 24.30 -9.42
CA THR A 241 -5.46 23.54 -10.64
C THR A 241 -4.25 22.64 -10.38
N ASP A 242 -4.16 21.49 -11.04
CA ASP A 242 -3.03 20.55 -10.93
C ASP A 242 -1.66 21.24 -11.06
N TYR A 243 -1.56 22.23 -11.95
CA TYR A 243 -0.35 23.04 -12.14
C TYR A 243 -0.03 23.90 -10.91
N ALA A 244 -1.05 24.52 -10.32
CA ALA A 244 -0.90 25.37 -9.14
C ALA A 244 -0.44 24.53 -7.95
N ASP A 245 -1.03 23.35 -7.76
CA ASP A 245 -0.60 22.43 -6.71
C ASP A 245 0.88 22.10 -6.85
N PHE A 246 1.28 21.59 -8.01
CA PHE A 246 2.63 21.08 -8.17
C PHE A 246 3.70 22.19 -8.27
N PHE A 247 3.45 23.25 -9.04
CA PHE A 247 4.47 24.26 -9.38
C PHE A 247 4.41 25.55 -8.57
N ILE A 248 3.27 25.89 -7.97
CA ILE A 248 3.11 27.16 -7.24
C ILE A 248 3.15 26.92 -5.74
N TYR A 249 2.31 26.02 -5.22
CA TYR A 249 2.14 25.82 -3.78
C TYR A 249 2.90 24.60 -3.24
N GLY A 250 3.28 23.69 -4.13
CA GLY A 250 3.94 22.43 -3.78
C GLY A 250 3.01 21.46 -3.05
N THR A 251 1.71 21.59 -3.19
CA THR A 251 0.70 20.66 -2.66
C THR A 251 0.60 19.43 -3.56
N ASN A 252 -0.15 18.42 -3.12
CA ASN A 252 -0.37 17.18 -3.84
C ASN A 252 -1.62 17.31 -4.73
N PRO A 253 -1.50 17.33 -6.07
CA PRO A 253 -2.66 17.53 -6.96
C PRO A 253 -3.74 16.43 -6.90
N LEU A 254 -3.50 15.34 -6.16
CA LEU A 254 -4.43 14.22 -5.99
C LEU A 254 -5.03 14.18 -4.58
N ALA A 255 -4.76 15.16 -3.74
CA ALA A 255 -5.22 15.21 -2.37
C ALA A 255 -5.61 16.64 -2.00
N ALA A 256 -6.93 16.86 -1.89
CA ALA A 256 -7.52 18.15 -1.55
C ALA A 256 -7.02 18.75 -0.23
N ASP A 257 -6.39 17.95 0.62
CA ASP A 257 -5.76 18.30 1.89
C ASP A 257 -4.43 17.54 1.92
N THR A 258 -3.33 18.27 1.66
CA THR A 258 -2.00 17.71 1.43
C THR A 258 -1.37 17.15 2.70
N ASP A 259 -1.60 17.77 3.85
CA ASP A 259 -1.01 17.35 5.13
C ASP A 259 -1.96 16.55 6.03
N GLY A 260 -3.22 16.41 5.62
CA GLY A 260 -4.22 15.55 6.22
C GLY A 260 -4.76 16.08 7.55
N ASP A 261 -4.74 17.38 7.78
CA ASP A 261 -5.20 17.99 9.03
C ASP A 261 -6.70 18.36 9.05
N GLY A 262 -7.37 18.22 7.91
CA GLY A 262 -8.80 18.40 7.73
C GLY A 262 -9.20 19.73 7.11
N ILE A 263 -8.25 20.57 6.68
CA ILE A 263 -8.48 21.81 5.94
C ILE A 263 -8.00 21.63 4.49
N PRO A 264 -8.77 22.04 3.46
CA PRO A 264 -8.31 21.93 2.08
C PRO A 264 -7.22 22.94 1.71
N ASP A 265 -6.30 22.53 0.85
CA ASP A 265 -5.14 23.31 0.44
C ASP A 265 -5.56 24.67 -0.15
N ALA A 266 -6.55 24.68 -1.06
CA ALA A 266 -7.11 25.88 -1.65
C ALA A 266 -7.61 26.89 -0.61
N TRP A 267 -8.20 26.39 0.48
CA TRP A 267 -8.75 27.23 1.54
C TRP A 267 -7.63 27.83 2.39
N GLU A 268 -6.64 27.03 2.75
CA GLU A 268 -5.47 27.50 3.51
C GLU A 268 -4.74 28.61 2.78
N ILE A 269 -4.47 28.43 1.48
CA ILE A 269 -3.82 29.44 0.64
C ILE A 269 -4.65 30.72 0.57
N ALA A 270 -5.98 30.60 0.41
CA ALA A 270 -6.86 31.75 0.35
C ALA A 270 -6.90 32.55 1.66
N ASN A 271 -6.60 31.90 2.79
CA ASN A 271 -6.54 32.50 4.12
C ASN A 271 -5.11 32.77 4.62
N GLY A 272 -4.08 32.49 3.81
CA GLY A 272 -2.68 32.75 4.16
C GLY A 272 -2.05 31.74 5.13
N LEU A 273 -2.66 30.57 5.28
CA LEU A 273 -2.13 29.42 6.01
C LEU A 273 -1.18 28.60 5.12
N ASN A 274 -0.55 27.59 5.70
CA ASN A 274 0.44 26.75 5.03
C ASN A 274 -0.10 25.33 4.78
N PRO A 275 -0.48 24.98 3.53
CA PRO A 275 -1.14 23.70 3.18
C PRO A 275 -0.22 22.47 3.21
N ARG A 276 0.84 22.54 3.99
CA ARG A 276 1.87 21.51 4.12
C ARG A 276 2.29 21.30 5.57
N ALA A 277 1.63 21.98 6.49
CA ALA A 277 1.89 21.91 7.92
C ALA A 277 0.58 21.61 8.64
N ASN A 278 0.53 20.44 9.28
CA ASN A 278 -0.60 20.00 10.08
C ASN A 278 -0.78 20.91 11.30
N ASP A 279 -1.49 22.02 11.10
CA ASP A 279 -1.65 23.14 12.02
C ASP A 279 -3.11 23.62 12.15
N ALA A 280 -4.06 22.82 11.64
CA ALA A 280 -5.51 22.98 11.79
C ALA A 280 -5.98 23.36 13.20
N HIS A 281 -5.28 22.90 14.24
CA HIS A 281 -5.62 23.16 15.64
C HIS A 281 -4.88 24.34 16.26
N ASP A 282 -3.94 24.94 15.53
CA ASP A 282 -3.30 26.19 15.90
C ASP A 282 -4.26 27.36 15.62
N ASP A 283 -3.91 28.50 16.19
CA ASP A 283 -4.68 29.74 16.19
C ASP A 283 -3.70 30.83 15.71
N LEU A 284 -3.56 30.95 14.39
CA LEU A 284 -2.48 31.76 13.79
C LEU A 284 -2.69 33.26 14.00
N ASP A 285 -3.94 33.73 13.96
CA ASP A 285 -4.32 35.13 14.17
C ASP A 285 -4.62 35.47 15.64
N LEU A 286 -4.64 34.46 16.53
CA LEU A 286 -4.77 34.58 17.99
C LEU A 286 -6.14 35.12 18.44
N ASP A 287 -7.19 34.87 17.69
CA ASP A 287 -8.56 35.29 17.99
C ASP A 287 -9.33 34.28 18.87
N ARG A 288 -8.70 33.12 19.18
CA ARG A 288 -9.22 31.95 19.92
C ARG A 288 -10.13 31.03 19.13
N VAL A 289 -10.15 31.16 17.82
CA VAL A 289 -10.76 30.23 16.89
C VAL A 289 -9.61 29.53 16.17
N SER A 290 -9.50 28.21 16.31
CA SER A 290 -8.45 27.49 15.58
C SER A 290 -8.71 27.52 14.07
N ASN A 291 -7.67 27.39 13.24
CA ASN A 291 -7.78 27.36 11.77
C ASN A 291 -8.92 26.45 11.26
N ILE A 292 -9.06 25.24 11.83
CA ILE A 292 -10.12 24.29 11.44
C ILE A 292 -11.53 24.73 11.84
N GLN A 293 -11.67 25.46 12.94
CA GLN A 293 -12.95 26.03 13.35
C GLN A 293 -13.33 27.18 12.42
N GLU A 294 -12.36 27.97 11.95
CA GLU A 294 -12.61 29.00 10.96
C GLU A 294 -13.13 28.41 9.66
N TYR A 295 -12.47 27.36 9.16
CA TYR A 295 -12.91 26.61 7.98
C TYR A 295 -14.33 26.03 8.18
N GLN A 296 -14.55 25.26 9.25
CA GLN A 296 -15.81 24.56 9.50
C GLN A 296 -17.02 25.48 9.72
N TYR A 297 -16.80 26.63 10.35
CA TYR A 297 -17.87 27.57 10.67
C TYR A 297 -17.93 28.79 9.74
N SER A 298 -17.09 28.83 8.70
CA SER A 298 -16.96 29.96 7.77
C SER A 298 -16.76 31.29 8.50
N ILE A 299 -15.95 31.26 9.57
CA ILE A 299 -15.52 32.45 10.27
C ILE A 299 -14.42 33.08 9.42
N ALA A 300 -14.46 34.40 9.26
CA ALA A 300 -13.42 35.07 8.48
C ALA A 300 -12.10 34.96 9.23
N HIS A 301 -11.07 34.40 8.60
CA HIS A 301 -9.70 34.55 9.06
C HIS A 301 -9.36 36.03 9.01
N THR A 302 -9.35 36.69 10.17
CA THR A 302 -9.14 38.12 10.22
C THR A 302 -7.68 38.38 10.45
N ASN A 303 -7.02 39.04 9.49
CA ASN A 303 -5.76 39.75 9.72
C ASN A 303 -5.92 40.94 10.70
N GLU A 304 -6.87 40.89 11.65
CA GLU A 304 -6.93 41.84 12.76
C GLU A 304 -5.62 41.71 13.53
N PRO A 305 -4.92 42.83 13.74
CA PRO A 305 -3.48 42.80 13.90
C PRO A 305 -3.10 42.01 15.14
N ALA A 306 -2.24 41.03 14.90
CA ALA A 306 -1.33 40.43 15.88
C ALA A 306 -1.01 41.45 16.97
N LEU A 307 -1.29 41.07 18.22
CA LEU A 307 -0.95 41.80 19.44
C LEU A 307 0.34 42.61 19.23
N ASP A 308 0.23 43.93 19.04
CA ASP A 308 1.41 44.78 18.86
C ASP A 308 2.22 44.68 20.16
N PRO A 309 3.39 44.00 20.15
CA PRO A 309 4.14 43.78 21.37
C PRO A 309 4.68 45.09 21.96
N ARG A 310 4.67 46.17 21.17
CA ARG A 310 5.08 47.53 21.53
C ARG A 310 3.90 48.43 21.91
N ASN A 311 2.67 48.03 21.62
CA ASN A 311 1.45 48.76 22.02
C ASN A 311 0.37 47.81 22.57
N PRO A 312 0.60 47.19 23.74
CA PRO A 312 -0.25 46.14 24.28
C PRO A 312 -1.59 46.65 24.87
N PHE A 313 -1.98 47.90 24.65
CA PHE A 313 -3.15 48.52 25.28
C PHE A 313 -4.02 49.23 24.23
N SER A 314 -4.71 48.49 23.37
CA SER A 314 -5.64 49.09 22.39
C SER A 314 -6.88 49.74 23.05
N ARG A 315 -7.19 49.40 24.30
CA ARG A 315 -8.33 49.94 25.08
C ARG A 315 -7.89 50.60 26.38
N SER A 316 -8.58 51.69 26.75
CA SER A 316 -8.31 52.50 27.94
C SER A 316 -8.27 51.65 29.22
N GLY A 317 -7.07 51.25 29.63
CA GLY A 317 -6.78 50.58 30.89
C GLY A 317 -6.90 49.06 30.91
N VAL A 318 -6.96 48.38 29.76
CA VAL A 318 -6.91 46.91 29.67
C VAL A 318 -5.87 46.54 28.62
N SER A 319 -4.89 45.68 28.95
CA SER A 319 -3.96 45.21 27.92
C SER A 319 -4.67 44.20 27.02
N ASP A 320 -4.37 44.15 25.73
CA ASP A 320 -4.91 43.12 24.84
C ASP A 320 -4.52 41.71 25.32
N TYR A 321 -3.40 41.59 26.05
CA TYR A 321 -2.96 40.41 26.79
C TYR A 321 -3.83 40.02 28.02
N GLU A 322 -4.72 40.89 28.51
CA GLU A 322 -5.62 40.61 29.67
C GLU A 322 -6.89 39.85 29.25
N VAL A 323 -7.26 39.90 27.97
CA VAL A 323 -8.33 39.04 27.43
C VAL A 323 -7.90 37.57 27.48
N PHE A 324 -6.61 37.30 27.25
CA PHE A 324 -5.98 35.97 27.18
C PHE A 324 -5.95 35.19 28.52
N THR A 325 -6.11 35.85 29.67
CA THR A 325 -5.96 35.23 31.01
C THR A 325 -7.28 35.04 31.78
N GLY A 326 -8.42 34.99 31.10
CA GLY A 326 -9.72 34.77 31.75
C GLY A 326 -10.18 35.95 32.62
N GLY A 327 -9.77 37.17 32.28
CA GLY A 327 -10.11 38.39 33.02
C GLY A 327 -9.24 38.65 34.26
N HIS A 328 -8.13 37.93 34.41
CA HIS A 328 -7.13 38.24 35.42
C HIS A 328 -6.36 39.51 35.04
N ARG A 329 -6.36 40.50 35.93
CA ARG A 329 -5.60 41.74 35.72
C ARG A 329 -4.12 41.50 35.97
N ALA A 330 -3.30 41.86 35.01
CA ALA A 330 -1.87 41.83 35.17
C ALA A 330 -1.47 42.89 36.21
N THR A 331 -0.60 42.51 37.12
CA THR A 331 -0.09 43.42 38.15
C THR A 331 1.26 44.01 37.78
N GLN A 332 2.02 43.33 36.93
CA GLN A 332 3.29 43.79 36.38
C GLN A 332 3.48 43.25 34.95
N PHE A 333 4.17 44.02 34.12
CA PHE A 333 4.57 43.66 32.76
C PHE A 333 6.09 43.80 32.65
N TYR A 334 6.71 42.96 31.82
CA TYR A 334 8.14 42.88 31.58
C TYR A 334 8.42 43.04 30.09
N TYR A 335 9.34 43.93 29.73
CA TYR A 335 9.69 44.25 28.34
C TYR A 335 11.18 44.00 28.09
N ASP A 336 11.54 43.63 26.86
CA ASP A 336 12.93 43.55 26.42
C ASP A 336 13.50 44.91 26.02
N ARG A 337 14.74 44.91 25.55
CA ARG A 337 15.48 46.11 25.13
C ARG A 337 14.92 46.83 23.90
N THR A 338 13.94 46.25 23.22
CA THR A 338 13.29 46.82 22.03
C THR A 338 11.87 47.28 22.32
N ASP A 339 11.54 47.47 23.60
CA ASP A 339 10.20 47.77 24.13
C ASP A 339 9.14 46.71 23.76
N ARG A 340 9.58 45.48 23.51
CA ARG A 340 8.68 44.35 23.23
C ARG A 340 8.33 43.62 24.53
N LEU A 341 7.04 43.37 24.76
CA LEU A 341 6.58 42.62 25.93
C LEU A 341 7.18 41.20 25.93
N ILE A 342 7.84 40.79 27.00
CA ILE A 342 8.44 39.45 27.15
C ILE A 342 7.87 38.66 28.34
N GLY A 343 7.07 39.31 29.19
CA GLY A 343 6.29 38.60 30.18
C GLY A 343 5.33 39.47 30.98
N ALA A 344 4.46 38.82 31.76
CA ALA A 344 3.51 39.46 32.65
C ALA A 344 3.29 38.65 33.94
N ASP A 345 3.14 39.33 35.09
CA ASP A 345 2.83 38.73 36.41
C ASP A 345 1.38 39.04 36.83
N TYR A 346 0.63 37.98 37.13
CA TYR A 346 -0.77 38.02 37.54
C TYR A 346 -0.86 37.62 39.02
N ASN A 347 -0.99 38.61 39.91
CA ASN A 347 -0.91 38.41 41.36
C ASN A 347 -2.28 38.14 42.02
N ARG A 348 -2.40 37.00 42.71
CA ARG A 348 -3.38 36.72 43.77
C ARG A 348 -2.70 36.04 44.99
N GLY A 349 -1.74 36.72 45.61
CA GLY A 349 -1.02 36.17 46.76
C GLY A 349 -0.12 34.99 46.37
N SER A 350 -0.16 33.89 47.14
CA SER A 350 0.66 32.69 46.90
C SER A 350 0.26 31.88 45.64
N ASN A 351 -0.85 32.23 44.98
CA ASN A 351 -1.41 31.50 43.84
C ASN A 351 -1.32 32.29 42.53
N GLY A 352 -0.43 33.28 42.45
CA GLY A 352 -0.17 33.99 41.19
C GLY A 352 0.54 33.11 40.17
N PHE A 353 0.54 33.54 38.91
CA PHE A 353 1.29 32.90 37.84
C PHE A 353 1.93 33.96 36.95
N ALA A 354 3.00 33.57 36.27
CA ALA A 354 3.71 34.40 35.31
C ALA A 354 3.55 33.82 33.90
N ILE A 355 3.53 34.69 32.89
CA ILE A 355 3.56 34.28 31.49
C ILE A 355 4.83 34.83 30.87
N ALA A 356 5.54 33.99 30.12
CA ALA A 356 6.67 34.40 29.29
C ALA A 356 6.31 34.28 27.80
N TYR A 357 6.76 35.26 27.02
CA TYR A 357 6.56 35.33 25.57
C TYR A 357 7.92 35.24 24.87
N VAL A 358 8.01 34.39 23.84
CA VAL A 358 9.20 34.18 23.02
C VAL A 358 8.85 34.59 21.60
N TYR A 359 9.77 35.30 20.95
CA TYR A 359 9.59 35.84 19.61
C TYR A 359 10.76 35.44 18.71
N ASP A 360 10.55 35.46 17.39
CA ASP A 360 11.60 35.31 16.41
C ASP A 360 12.42 36.61 16.25
N GLY A 361 13.43 36.56 15.37
CA GLY A 361 14.27 37.72 15.04
C GLY A 361 13.54 38.83 14.26
N ASN A 362 12.33 38.56 13.75
CA ASN A 362 11.50 39.49 12.98
C ASN A 362 10.41 40.14 13.83
N GLY A 363 10.21 39.68 15.07
CA GLY A 363 9.23 40.23 16.01
C GLY A 363 7.93 39.43 16.12
N ASN A 364 7.79 38.30 15.43
CA ASN A 364 6.62 37.42 15.53
C ASN A 364 6.70 36.58 16.80
N MET A 365 5.58 36.38 17.50
CA MET A 365 5.53 35.57 18.71
C MET A 365 5.62 34.08 18.34
N LEU A 366 6.70 33.42 18.73
CA LEU A 366 6.93 31.99 18.48
C LEU A 366 6.29 31.10 19.53
N ARG A 367 6.23 31.56 20.80
CA ARG A 367 5.80 30.71 21.90
C ARG A 367 5.36 31.50 23.13
N GLN A 368 4.29 31.04 23.77
CA GLN A 368 3.90 31.48 25.10
C GLN A 368 4.07 30.32 26.10
N LYS A 369 4.49 30.63 27.34
CA LYS A 369 4.56 29.65 28.43
C LYS A 369 4.03 30.20 29.74
N ASN A 370 3.15 29.43 30.39
CA ASN A 370 2.71 29.68 31.75
C ASN A 370 3.72 29.11 32.75
N LEU A 371 4.08 29.92 33.74
CA LEU A 371 5.09 29.62 34.76
C LEU A 371 4.44 29.70 36.14
N ALA A 372 4.67 28.66 36.94
CA ALA A 372 4.28 28.66 38.34
C ALA A 372 5.15 29.67 39.09
N ARG A 373 4.54 30.46 39.98
CA ARG A 373 5.20 31.57 40.66
C ARG A 373 5.96 31.06 41.89
N ASP A 374 7.24 31.40 42.00
CA ASP A 374 7.95 31.32 43.29
C ASP A 374 7.37 32.35 44.28
N ALA A 375 6.97 31.87 45.46
CA ALA A 375 6.40 32.66 46.55
C ALA A 375 7.29 33.82 47.02
N ASN A 376 8.60 33.75 46.78
CA ASN A 376 9.57 34.72 47.29
C ASN A 376 10.05 35.76 46.26
N HIS A 377 9.81 35.58 44.96
CA HIS A 377 10.51 36.35 43.92
C HIS A 377 9.65 36.94 42.79
N ASN A 378 8.33 36.98 42.95
CA ASN A 378 7.41 37.70 42.05
C ASN A 378 7.45 37.25 40.56
N GLY A 379 7.63 35.95 40.29
CA GLY A 379 7.62 35.37 38.94
C GLY A 379 8.76 35.80 38.01
N LEU A 380 9.57 36.78 38.42
CA LEU A 380 10.72 37.32 37.68
C LEU A 380 11.82 36.27 37.45
N PRO A 381 12.28 35.52 38.48
CA PRO A 381 13.29 34.49 38.25
C PRO A 381 12.81 33.36 37.36
N ASP A 382 11.54 32.98 37.44
CA ASP A 382 10.97 31.90 36.62
C ASP A 382 10.91 32.30 35.14
N ILE A 383 10.47 33.54 34.86
CA ILE A 383 10.51 34.13 33.50
C ILE A 383 11.96 34.20 33.02
N TRP A 384 12.88 34.63 33.87
CA TRP A 384 14.28 34.83 33.51
C TRP A 384 15.01 33.51 33.26
N GLU A 385 14.83 32.48 34.11
CA GLU A 385 15.39 31.14 33.92
C GLU A 385 14.87 30.51 32.62
N PHE A 386 13.58 30.68 32.31
CA PHE A 386 13.01 30.19 31.06
C PHE A 386 13.60 30.89 29.83
N LEU A 387 13.77 32.21 29.86
CA LEU A 387 14.34 32.98 28.74
C LEU A 387 15.86 32.77 28.59
N HIS A 388 16.59 32.59 29.69
CA HIS A 388 18.04 32.31 29.69
C HIS A 388 18.38 30.88 29.31
N GLY A 389 17.55 29.89 29.68
CA GLY A 389 17.69 28.51 29.21
C GLY A 389 17.59 28.36 27.68
N LEU A 390 17.08 29.39 26.99
CA LEU A 390 16.97 29.48 25.54
C LEU A 390 18.07 30.34 24.89
N THR A 391 18.81 31.16 25.64
CA THR A 391 19.78 32.11 25.10
C THR A 391 21.11 32.06 25.88
N ASN A 392 22.12 31.39 25.31
CA ASN A 392 23.46 31.24 25.92
C ASN A 392 24.30 32.54 25.88
N ASN A 393 23.77 33.72 26.24
CA ASN A 393 24.50 34.98 26.14
C ASN A 393 24.27 35.93 27.33
N ALA A 394 25.31 36.08 28.16
CA ALA A 394 25.29 36.85 29.41
C ALA A 394 25.42 38.38 29.25
N SER A 395 25.45 38.91 28.03
CA SER A 395 25.79 40.32 27.74
C SER A 395 24.66 41.16 27.15
N THR A 396 23.44 40.62 27.06
CA THR A 396 22.33 41.28 26.40
C THR A 396 21.52 42.21 27.30
N PHE A 397 22.11 43.01 28.20
CA PHE A 397 21.32 44.02 28.96
C PHE A 397 22.03 45.37 29.27
N ALA A 398 22.89 45.87 28.38
CA ALA A 398 23.33 47.28 28.42
C ALA A 398 22.43 48.20 27.59
N ASP A 399 22.03 49.33 28.19
CA ASP A 399 21.28 50.46 27.61
C ASP A 399 22.16 51.24 26.60
N SER A 400 21.68 51.41 25.36
CA SER A 400 22.38 52.11 24.29
C SER A 400 21.84 53.51 23.99
N ASP A 401 20.72 53.92 24.58
CA ASP A 401 20.20 55.29 24.45
C ASP A 401 20.52 56.18 25.67
N GLY A 402 20.97 55.57 26.77
CA GLY A 402 21.50 56.24 27.95
C GLY A 402 20.44 56.90 28.81
N ASP A 403 19.16 56.53 28.67
CA ASP A 403 18.06 57.15 29.41
C ASP A 403 17.73 56.43 30.75
N LEU A 404 18.32 55.25 30.99
CA LEU A 404 18.12 54.43 32.19
C LEU A 404 16.64 54.05 32.48
N THR A 405 15.80 53.81 31.48
CA THR A 405 14.39 53.44 31.69
C THR A 405 13.97 52.06 31.16
N GLY A 406 13.88 51.08 32.07
CA GLY A 406 12.95 49.95 31.92
C GLY A 406 11.60 50.32 32.55
N ARG A 407 10.50 50.33 31.79
CA ARG A 407 9.16 50.74 32.28
C ARG A 407 8.41 49.58 32.96
N ILE A 408 7.91 49.83 34.18
CA ILE A 408 6.80 49.06 34.80
C ILE A 408 5.62 50.02 35.01
N ILE A 409 4.41 49.60 34.62
CA ILE A 409 3.15 50.28 34.99
C ILE A 409 2.50 49.47 36.12
N ARG A 410 2.29 50.08 37.30
CA ARG A 410 1.46 49.52 38.39
C ARG A 410 0.24 50.41 38.61
N ASN A 411 -0.97 49.84 38.57
CA ASN A 411 -2.24 50.47 38.94
C ASN A 411 -2.46 51.90 38.37
N GLY A 412 -2.10 52.12 37.10
CA GLY A 412 -2.36 53.40 36.42
C GLY A 412 -1.61 54.62 36.97
N ARG A 413 -0.61 54.46 37.84
CA ARG A 413 0.28 55.56 38.26
C ARG A 413 1.73 55.24 37.94
N ARG A 414 2.38 56.17 37.22
CA ARG A 414 3.80 56.07 36.80
C ARG A 414 4.69 56.06 38.04
N GLY A 415 5.42 54.97 38.25
CA GLY A 415 6.45 54.84 39.29
C GLY A 415 7.75 54.30 38.68
N GLN A 416 8.88 54.92 39.02
CA GLN A 416 10.22 54.55 38.56
C GLN A 416 10.78 53.38 39.39
N ILE A 417 11.50 52.46 38.75
CA ILE A 417 12.54 51.65 39.41
C ILE A 417 13.89 52.06 38.81
N ARG A 418 14.85 52.37 39.67
CA ARG A 418 16.27 52.51 39.30
C ARG A 418 16.78 51.15 38.83
N ALA A 419 17.41 51.12 37.67
CA ALA A 419 18.36 50.06 37.32
C ALA A 419 19.29 49.82 38.52
N MET A 420 19.36 48.59 39.03
CA MET A 420 20.43 48.21 39.95
C MET A 420 21.70 47.93 39.14
N PRO A 421 22.88 48.32 39.68
CA PRO A 421 24.13 48.19 38.96
C PRO A 421 24.46 46.71 38.75
N GLN A 422 25.08 46.44 37.61
CA GLN A 422 25.85 45.23 37.27
C GLN A 422 26.11 44.32 38.49
N VAL A 423 25.37 43.21 38.60
CA VAL A 423 25.79 42.13 39.50
C VAL A 423 26.92 41.42 38.79
N SER A 424 28.14 41.92 38.99
CA SER A 424 29.34 41.17 38.72
C SER A 424 29.28 39.85 39.49
N ARG A 425 29.70 38.78 38.83
CA ARG A 425 30.03 37.49 39.45
C ARG A 425 30.72 37.71 40.80
N ASP A 426 30.03 37.36 41.88
CA ASP A 426 30.52 36.54 43.00
C ASP A 426 29.65 36.76 44.24
N CYS A 427 29.46 35.67 45.00
CA CYS A 427 28.89 35.56 46.34
C CYS A 427 27.36 35.39 46.45
N TRP A 428 26.97 34.14 46.71
CA TRP A 428 25.94 33.85 47.69
C TRP A 428 26.24 34.61 48.99
N ALA A 429 25.24 35.28 49.56
CA ALA A 429 25.21 35.54 50.99
C ALA A 429 23.76 35.70 51.46
N ILE A 430 23.29 34.66 52.15
CA ILE A 430 22.23 34.73 53.15
C ILE A 430 22.55 35.92 54.08
N ARG A 431 21.57 36.80 54.29
CA ARG A 431 21.55 37.67 55.47
C ARG A 431 20.17 37.55 56.09
N GLU A 432 20.12 36.77 57.16
CA GLU A 432 18.93 36.65 58.00
C GLU A 432 18.51 38.05 58.51
N PRO A 433 17.20 38.33 58.60
CA PRO A 433 16.72 39.44 59.39
C PRO A 433 16.92 39.09 60.87
N THR A 434 17.85 39.79 61.52
CA THR A 434 17.83 39.93 62.98
C THR A 434 16.48 40.54 63.37
N LEU A 435 15.64 39.76 64.07
CA LEU A 435 14.52 40.26 64.86
C LEU A 435 15.04 41.08 66.05
N PRO A 436 14.24 42.00 66.61
CA PRO A 436 14.61 42.66 67.86
C PRO A 436 14.42 41.69 69.04
N HIS A 437 15.53 41.22 69.63
CA HIS A 437 15.85 41.28 71.06
C HIS A 437 17.24 40.71 71.33
#